data_AF-A0AA51MB52-F1
#
_entry.id   AF-A0AA51MB52-F1
#
_cell.length_a   1.000
_cell.length_b   1.000
_cell.length_c   1.000
_cell.angle_alpha   90.00
_cell.angle_beta   90.00
_cell.angle_gamma   90.00
#
_symmetry.space_group_name_H-M   'P 1'
#
loop_
_entity.id
_entity.type
_entity.pdbx_description
1 polymer ?
#
loop_
_entity_poly.entity_id
_entity_poly.type
_entity_poly.pdbx_seq_one_letter_code
_entity_poly.pdbx_strand_id
1 'polypeptide(L)'
;MPRSERSPLLLAGLLATAGVAHFAQPRTFDAIVPRSLPGSPRTWTYASGVAELALAAGVALPRTRKAAALTAAAFFVGVFPANAKMAWDWRHRPAPLKAAAYGRLPVQVPLVLWARSVAKGSEGRS
;
A
#
# COMPACT_ATOMS: atom_id res chain seq x y z
N MET A 1 -13.21 -24.23 -14.25
CA MET A 1 -11.95 -23.47 -14.11
C MET A 1 -11.95 -22.75 -12.77
N PRO A 2 -10.98 -22.97 -11.86
CA PRO A 2 -10.96 -22.22 -10.60
C PRO A 2 -10.74 -20.74 -10.95
N ARG A 3 -11.69 -19.88 -10.57
CA ARG A 3 -11.63 -18.43 -10.83
C ARG A 3 -10.46 -17.81 -10.05
N SER A 4 -9.30 -17.72 -10.73
CA SER A 4 -8.14 -16.85 -10.50
C SER A 4 -7.73 -16.59 -9.03
N GLU A 5 -6.98 -17.53 -8.43
CA GLU A 5 -6.17 -17.25 -7.22
C GLU A 5 -4.99 -16.29 -7.47
N ARG A 6 -4.65 -16.06 -8.75
CA ARG A 6 -3.54 -15.19 -9.15
C ARG A 6 -3.73 -13.74 -8.68
N SER A 7 -4.95 -13.20 -8.79
CA SER A 7 -5.22 -11.79 -8.43
C SER A 7 -4.97 -11.48 -6.94
N PRO A 8 -5.49 -12.27 -5.97
CA PRO A 8 -5.13 -12.10 -4.56
C PRO A 8 -3.63 -12.25 -4.28
N LEU A 9 -2.96 -13.23 -4.90
CA LEU A 9 -1.52 -13.45 -4.69
C LEU A 9 -0.67 -12.31 -5.26
N LEU A 10 -1.06 -11.74 -6.39
CA LEU A 10 -0.40 -10.57 -6.97
C LEU A 10 -0.56 -9.34 -6.07
N LEU A 11 -1.75 -9.12 -5.50
CA LEU A 11 -1.97 -8.04 -4.52
C LEU A 11 -1.14 -8.26 -3.25
N ALA A 12 -1.09 -9.50 -2.76
CA ALA A 12 -0.25 -9.87 -1.62
C ALA A 12 1.24 -9.65 -1.92
N GLY A 13 1.72 -10.04 -3.11
CA GLY A 13 3.10 -9.80 -3.53
C GLY A 13 3.45 -8.31 -3.63
N LEU A 14 2.53 -7.48 -4.13
CA LEU A 14 2.70 -6.03 -4.16
C LEU A 14 2.82 -5.45 -2.75
N LEU A 15 1.90 -5.82 -1.84
CA LEU A 15 1.93 -5.39 -0.44
C LEU A 15 3.19 -5.86 0.28
N ALA A 16 3.63 -7.10 0.05
CA ALA A 16 4.84 -7.63 0.64
C ALA A 16 6.09 -6.89 0.16
N THR A 17 6.17 -6.60 -1.15
CA THR A 17 7.28 -5.83 -1.73
C THR A 17 7.33 -4.41 -1.16
N ALA A 18 6.17 -3.75 -1.06
CA ALA A 18 6.06 -2.43 -0.44
C ALA A 18 6.47 -2.44 1.04
N GLY A 19 6.01 -3.45 1.80
CA GLY A 19 6.38 -3.64 3.20
C GLY A 19 7.87 -3.82 3.40
N VAL A 20 8.52 -4.67 2.59
CA VAL A 20 9.98 -4.84 2.60
C VAL A 20 10.70 -3.54 2.25
N ALA A 21 10.20 -2.77 1.27
CA ALA A 21 10.80 -1.50 0.89
C ALA A 21 10.85 -0.49 2.05
N HIS A 22 9.85 -0.49 2.94
CA HIS A 22 9.86 0.35 4.15
C HIS A 22 11.03 0.02 5.09
N PHE A 23 11.50 -1.23 5.13
CA PHE A 23 12.67 -1.62 5.93
C PHE A 23 13.99 -1.45 5.18
N ALA A 24 13.99 -1.69 3.87
CA ALA A 24 15.19 -1.60 3.03
C ALA A 24 15.62 -0.15 2.73
N GLN A 25 14.66 0.75 2.54
CA GLN A 25 14.92 2.16 2.20
C GLN A 25 14.14 3.14 3.09
N PRO A 26 14.28 3.03 4.42
CA PRO A 26 13.35 3.68 5.35
C PRO A 26 13.48 5.22 5.30
N ARG A 27 14.65 5.76 4.95
CA ARG A 27 14.89 7.21 4.81
C ARG A 27 14.02 7.87 3.73
N THR A 28 13.70 7.15 2.65
CA THR A 28 12.84 7.66 1.58
C THR A 28 11.41 7.84 2.09
N PHE A 29 10.94 6.91 2.92
CA PHE A 29 9.60 6.94 3.49
C PHE A 29 9.49 7.93 4.66
N ASP A 30 10.52 8.05 5.51
CA ASP A 30 10.56 9.04 6.60
C ASP A 30 10.29 10.47 6.10
N ALA A 31 10.86 10.83 4.94
CA ALA A 31 10.75 12.16 4.37
C ALA A 31 9.30 12.54 4.00
N ILE A 32 8.45 11.53 3.83
CA ILE A 32 7.06 11.66 3.43
C ILE A 32 6.15 11.75 4.65
N VAL A 33 6.52 11.13 5.76
CA VAL A 33 5.73 11.11 6.99
C VAL A 33 5.41 12.55 7.43
N PRO A 34 4.13 12.91 7.62
CA PRO A 34 3.75 14.23 8.11
C PRO A 34 4.41 14.54 9.46
N ARG A 35 5.00 15.74 9.58
CA ARG A 35 5.60 16.21 10.84
C ARG A 35 4.57 16.44 11.96
N SER A 36 3.28 16.47 11.61
CA SER A 36 2.18 16.59 12.55
C SER A 36 1.88 15.29 13.31
N LEU A 37 2.42 14.14 12.87
CA LEU A 37 2.24 12.88 13.58
C LEU A 37 3.17 12.83 14.82
N PRO A 38 2.67 12.36 15.97
CA PRO A 38 3.49 12.21 17.16
C PRO A 38 4.56 11.13 16.97
N GLY A 39 5.73 11.34 17.58
CA GLY A 39 6.84 10.39 17.53
C GLY A 39 7.77 10.59 16.33
N SER A 40 8.60 9.57 16.04
CA SER A 40 9.60 9.67 14.98
C SER A 40 9.03 9.21 13.62
N PRO A 41 9.40 9.87 12.50
CA PRO A 41 9.08 9.38 11.15
C PRO A 41 9.47 7.92 10.92
N ARG A 42 10.62 7.50 11.47
CA ARG A 42 11.13 6.13 11.41
C ARG A 42 10.15 5.13 12.01
N THR A 43 9.55 5.46 13.15
CA THR A 43 8.56 4.61 13.81
C THR A 43 7.35 4.38 12.92
N TRP A 44 6.83 5.44 12.30
CA TRP A 44 5.70 5.35 11.38
C TRP A 44 6.04 4.58 10.11
N THR A 45 7.25 4.75 9.57
CA THR A 45 7.74 3.99 8.43
C THR A 45 7.77 2.49 8.73
N TYR A 46 8.30 2.07 9.88
CA TYR A 46 8.30 0.65 10.26
C TYR A 46 6.91 0.13 10.62
N ALA A 47 6.08 0.91 11.30
CA ALA A 47 4.70 0.54 11.59
C ALA A 47 3.89 0.30 10.30
N SER A 48 4.06 1.17 9.31
CA SER A 48 3.50 1.02 7.96
C SER A 48 4.01 -0.25 7.28
N GLY A 49 5.32 -0.51 7.32
CA GLY A 49 5.90 -1.74 6.76
C GLY A 49 5.36 -3.02 7.41
N VAL A 50 5.21 -3.05 8.73
CA VAL A 50 4.58 -4.17 9.45
C VAL A 50 3.12 -4.34 9.02
N ALA A 51 2.36 -3.25 8.92
CA ALA A 51 0.97 -3.30 8.49
C ALA A 51 0.83 -3.86 7.06
N GLU A 52 1.66 -3.43 6.13
CA GLU A 52 1.67 -3.94 4.75
C GLU A 52 2.00 -5.43 4.67
N LEU A 53 2.98 -5.91 5.45
CA LEU A 53 3.31 -7.33 5.54
C LEU A 53 2.17 -8.16 6.14
N ALA A 54 1.50 -7.65 7.18
CA ALA A 54 0.34 -8.30 7.78
C ALA A 54 -0.83 -8.37 6.79
N LEU A 55 -1.08 -7.31 6.03
CA LEU A 55 -2.08 -7.28 4.96
C LEU A 55 -1.72 -8.26 3.83
N ALA A 56 -0.46 -8.35 3.43
CA ALA A 56 0.00 -9.31 2.43
C ALA A 56 -0.30 -10.75 2.86
N ALA A 57 0.08 -11.12 4.08
CA ALA A 57 -0.22 -12.44 4.64
C ALA A 57 -1.74 -12.68 4.74
N GLY A 58 -2.50 -11.68 5.20
CA GLY A 58 -3.94 -11.76 5.34
C GLY A 58 -4.68 -11.92 4.00
N VAL A 59 -4.20 -11.27 2.93
CA VAL A 59 -4.76 -11.40 1.57
C VAL A 59 -4.41 -12.76 0.95
N ALA A 60 -3.21 -13.27 1.20
CA ALA A 60 -2.79 -14.58 0.71
C ALA A 60 -3.67 -15.71 1.28
N LEU A 61 -4.00 -15.64 2.57
CA LEU A 61 -4.76 -16.66 3.26
C LEU A 61 -6.28 -16.58 2.96
N PRO A 62 -6.92 -17.62 2.37
CA PRO A 62 -8.31 -17.55 1.92
C PRO A 62 -9.32 -17.15 3.00
N ARG A 63 -9.10 -17.61 4.25
CA ARG A 63 -9.97 -17.36 5.41
C ARG A 63 -10.04 -15.89 5.81
N THR A 64 -8.93 -15.14 5.67
CA THR A 64 -8.82 -13.73 6.08
C THR A 64 -8.86 -12.77 4.90
N ARG A 65 -8.80 -13.28 3.66
CA ARG A 65 -8.63 -12.52 2.42
C ARG A 65 -9.60 -11.37 2.27
N LYS A 66 -10.89 -11.59 2.57
CA LYS A 66 -11.92 -10.55 2.46
C LYS A 66 -11.63 -9.37 3.38
N ALA A 67 -11.44 -9.65 4.68
CA ALA A 67 -11.15 -8.63 5.67
C ALA A 67 -9.84 -7.91 5.33
N ALA A 68 -8.78 -8.65 5.06
CA ALA A 68 -7.47 -8.09 4.71
C ALA A 68 -7.51 -7.23 3.43
N ALA A 69 -8.26 -7.63 2.41
CA ALA A 69 -8.40 -6.84 1.19
C ALA A 69 -9.20 -5.54 1.40
N LEU A 70 -10.25 -5.56 2.24
CA LEU A 70 -10.95 -4.33 2.63
C LEU A 70 -10.07 -3.41 3.47
N THR A 71 -9.32 -3.96 4.42
CA THR A 71 -8.36 -3.19 5.21
C THR A 71 -7.23 -2.64 4.33
N ALA A 72 -6.77 -3.38 3.32
CA ALA A 72 -5.80 -2.88 2.35
C ALA A 72 -6.37 -1.72 1.52
N ALA A 73 -7.64 -1.79 1.10
CA ALA A 73 -8.31 -0.68 0.43
C ALA A 73 -8.37 0.57 1.33
N ALA A 74 -8.73 0.41 2.61
CA ALA A 74 -8.73 1.50 3.58
C ALA A 74 -7.32 2.05 3.85
N PHE A 75 -6.32 1.17 3.94
CA PHE A 75 -4.92 1.54 4.11
C PHE A 75 -4.42 2.36 2.92
N PHE A 76 -4.70 1.94 1.69
CA PHE A 76 -4.39 2.72 0.49
C PHE A 76 -5.06 4.09 0.55
N VAL A 77 -6.32 4.23 0.97
CA VAL A 77 -6.91 5.56 1.15
C VAL A 77 -6.19 6.37 2.23
N GLY A 78 -5.85 5.75 3.36
CA GLY A 78 -5.18 6.38 4.49
C GLY A 78 -3.78 6.92 4.18
N VAL A 79 -3.02 6.27 3.29
CA VAL A 79 -1.69 6.75 2.87
C VAL A 79 -1.72 7.78 1.73
N PHE A 80 -2.90 8.07 1.16
CA PHE A 80 -3.05 9.06 0.08
C PHE A 80 -2.52 10.46 0.46
N PRO A 81 -2.84 11.03 1.64
CA PRO A 81 -2.30 12.33 2.04
C PRO A 81 -0.77 12.36 2.08
N ALA A 82 -0.14 11.25 2.50
CA ALA A 82 1.31 11.11 2.52
C ALA A 82 1.88 11.14 1.08
N ASN A 83 1.28 10.38 0.16
CA ASN A 83 1.68 10.40 -1.26
C ASN A 83 1.48 11.78 -1.92
N ALA A 84 0.38 12.47 -1.60
CA ALA A 84 0.10 13.82 -2.10
C ALA A 84 1.14 14.82 -1.59
N LYS A 85 1.48 14.76 -0.31
CA LYS A 85 2.57 15.56 0.28
C LYS A 85 3.91 15.26 -0.38
N MET A 86 4.24 13.99 -0.64
CA MET A 86 5.47 13.63 -1.36
C MET A 86 5.51 14.27 -2.75
N ALA A 87 4.43 14.15 -3.53
CA ALA A 87 4.37 14.75 -4.86
C ALA A 87 4.58 16.27 -4.81
N TRP A 88 4.00 16.93 -3.81
CA TRP A 88 4.22 18.36 -3.55
C TRP A 88 5.67 18.67 -3.17
N ASP A 89 6.25 17.95 -2.21
CA ASP A 89 7.63 18.17 -1.76
C ASP A 89 8.65 17.88 -2.87
N TRP A 90 8.35 16.92 -3.75
CA TRP A 90 9.24 16.49 -4.83
C TRP A 90 9.04 17.28 -6.14
N ARG A 91 8.21 18.32 -6.15
CA ARG A 91 7.94 19.17 -7.33
C ARG A 91 9.19 19.82 -7.93
N HIS A 92 10.26 19.98 -7.13
CA HIS A 92 11.55 20.55 -7.55
C HIS A 92 12.67 19.51 -7.67
N ARG A 93 12.38 18.21 -7.50
CA ARG A 93 13.38 17.13 -7.64
C ARG A 93 13.62 16.79 -9.12
N PRO A 94 14.72 16.08 -9.44
CA PRO A 94 15.00 15.61 -10.79
C PRO A 94 13.79 14.90 -11.43
N ALA A 95 13.64 15.05 -12.75
CA ALA A 95 12.45 14.60 -13.48
C ALA A 95 12.01 13.15 -13.20
N PRO A 96 12.91 12.15 -13.07
CA PRO A 96 12.50 10.77 -12.77
C PRO A 96 11.81 10.61 -11.41
N LEU A 97 12.33 11.27 -10.37
CA LEU A 97 11.77 11.21 -9.02
C LEU A 97 10.43 11.94 -8.97
N LYS A 98 10.35 13.12 -9.60
CA LYS A 98 9.11 13.87 -9.73
C LYS A 98 8.04 13.05 -10.46
N ALA A 99 8.37 12.47 -11.61
CA ALA A 99 7.44 11.63 -12.38
C ALA A 99 6.94 10.43 -11.55
N ALA A 100 7.82 9.77 -10.80
CA ALA A 100 7.44 8.66 -9.92
C ALA A 100 6.47 9.12 -8.80
N ALA A 101 6.71 10.26 -8.17
CA ALA A 101 5.85 10.78 -7.10
C ALA A 101 4.46 11.18 -7.62
N TYR A 102 4.39 11.86 -8.76
CA TYR A 102 3.11 12.23 -9.37
C TYR A 102 2.37 11.00 -9.93
N GLY A 103 3.08 10.02 -10.50
CA GLY A 103 2.50 8.79 -11.02
C GLY A 103 1.87 7.90 -9.93
N ARG A 104 2.33 7.98 -8.68
CA ARG A 104 1.73 7.23 -7.55
C ARG A 104 0.30 7.66 -7.24
N LEU A 105 -0.05 8.93 -7.45
CA LEU A 105 -1.39 9.46 -7.15
C LEU A 105 -2.50 8.78 -7.97
N PRO A 106 -2.44 8.75 -9.32
CA PRO A 106 -3.47 8.08 -10.10
C PRO A 106 -3.43 6.56 -9.93
N VAL A 107 -2.25 5.95 -9.70
CA VAL A 107 -2.11 4.50 -9.46
C VAL A 107 -2.85 4.03 -8.20
N GLN A 108 -3.06 4.92 -7.23
CA GLN A 108 -3.75 4.61 -5.99
C GLN A 108 -5.23 4.24 -6.20
N VAL A 109 -5.89 4.81 -7.21
CA VAL A 109 -7.30 4.51 -7.53
C VAL A 109 -7.47 3.06 -8.03
N PRO A 110 -6.71 2.59 -9.06
CA PRO A 110 -6.70 1.18 -9.43
C PRO A 110 -6.38 0.23 -8.27
N LEU A 111 -5.44 0.58 -7.38
CA LEU A 111 -5.09 -0.28 -6.23
C LEU A 111 -6.25 -0.45 -5.26
N VAL A 112 -6.96 0.64 -4.93
CA VAL A 112 -8.16 0.58 -4.08
C VAL A 112 -9.26 -0.26 -4.75
N LEU A 113 -9.52 -0.05 -6.04
CA LEU A 113 -10.51 -0.82 -6.79
C LEU A 113 -10.14 -2.30 -6.88
N TRP A 114 -8.85 -2.61 -7.06
CA TRP A 114 -8.35 -3.97 -7.11
C TRP A 114 -8.51 -4.69 -5.77
N ALA A 115 -8.16 -4.03 -4.66
CA ALA A 115 -8.39 -4.56 -3.32
C ALA A 115 -9.88 -4.85 -3.06
N ARG A 116 -10.78 -3.93 -3.46
CA ARG A 116 -12.24 -4.17 -3.39
C ARG A 116 -12.70 -5.33 -4.27
N SER A 117 -12.12 -5.50 -5.46
CA SER A 117 -12.40 -6.63 -6.34
C SER A 117 -11.97 -7.97 -5.72
N VAL A 118 -10.79 -8.03 -5.09
CA VAL A 118 -10.31 -9.21 -4.34
C VAL A 118 -11.25 -9.54 -3.17
N ALA A 119 -11.76 -8.54 -2.45
CA ALA A 119 -12.72 -8.73 -1.39
C ALA A 119 -14.05 -9.33 -1.90
N LYS A 120 -14.65 -8.75 -2.95
CA LYS A 120 -15.90 -9.25 -3.56
C LYS A 120 -15.76 -10.67 -4.10
N GLY A 121 -14.65 -10.97 -4.78
CA GLY A 121 -14.37 -12.31 -5.30
C GLY A 121 -14.17 -13.37 -4.20
N SER A 122 -14.01 -12.95 -2.94
CA SER A 122 -13.90 -13.85 -1.78
C SER A 122 -15.25 -14.20 -1.16
N GLU A 123 -16.29 -13.39 -1.36
CA GLU A 123 -17.66 -13.68 -0.90
C GLU A 123 -18.31 -14.81 -1.67
N GLY A 124 -18.07 -14.91 -2.99
CA GLY A 124 -18.60 -16.00 -3.82
C GLY A 124 -17.91 -17.36 -3.62
N ARG A 125 -17.07 -17.51 -2.59
CA ARG A 125 -16.33 -18.74 -2.25
C ARG A 125 -16.57 -19.22 -0.81
N SER A 126 -17.24 -18.41 0.03
CA SER A 126 -17.70 -18.79 1.38
C SER A 126 -19.07 -19.43 1.29
#